data_AF-A0A482W6K0-F1
#
_entry.id   AF-A0A482W6K0-F1
#
_cell.length_a   1.000
_cell.length_b   1.000
_cell.length_c   1.000
_cell.angle_alpha   90.00
_cell.angle_beta   90.00
_cell.angle_gamma   90.00
#
_symmetry.space_group_name_H-M   'P 1'
#
loop_
_entity.id
_entity.type
_entity.pdbx_description
1 polymer ?
#
loop_
_entity_poly.entity_id
_entity_poly.type
_entity_poly.pdbx_seq_one_letter_code
_entity_poly.pdbx_strand_id
1 'polypeptide(L)'
;MYENTYCDNFSIEDVATNFSPAFHRHMVGQAKEIARKCVEPPIKKKPNEPPFKPSPSLKKSVEFLIDCVKRIPTENCQFCHKPCFPADPRQLETDENSPKHIERVYCGHLFHQECFFAFMKTPPFGNKKCSLCGMRIYHFKWSLSDRLAEDRWAHEQARERELQEVTDFFN
;
A
#
# COMPACT_ATOMS: atom_id res chain seq x y z
N MET A 1 -9.75 -46.87 -4.33
CA MET A 1 -10.04 -45.66 -3.53
C MET A 1 -8.78 -44.84 -3.54
N TYR A 2 -8.83 -43.66 -4.17
CA TYR A 2 -7.65 -42.83 -4.42
C TYR A 2 -6.97 -42.44 -3.12
N GLU A 3 -5.68 -42.73 -3.05
CA GLU A 3 -4.78 -42.41 -1.94
C GLU A 3 -4.76 -40.89 -1.72
N ASN A 4 -4.88 -40.49 -0.45
CA ASN A 4 -4.58 -39.15 0.01
C ASN A 4 -3.09 -38.87 -0.26
N THR A 5 -2.77 -38.34 -1.44
CA THR A 5 -1.47 -37.70 -1.67
C THR A 5 -1.41 -36.48 -0.77
N TYR A 6 -0.59 -36.59 0.28
CA TYR A 6 -0.05 -35.48 1.06
C TYR A 6 0.26 -34.32 0.10
N CYS A 7 -0.51 -33.25 0.15
CA CYS A 7 -0.08 -32.00 -0.46
C CYS A 7 1.11 -31.53 0.39
N ASP A 8 2.31 -31.59 -0.17
CA ASP A 8 3.47 -30.97 0.44
C ASP A 8 3.12 -29.54 0.88
N ASN A 9 3.37 -29.24 2.14
CA ASN A 9 3.21 -27.89 2.66
C ASN A 9 4.23 -27.00 1.96
N PHE A 10 3.79 -26.04 1.15
CA PHE A 10 4.70 -25.04 0.59
C PHE A 10 4.86 -23.89 1.59
N SER A 11 6.10 -23.50 1.86
CA SER A 11 6.44 -22.30 2.62
C SER A 11 6.73 -21.13 1.68
N ILE A 12 6.50 -19.92 2.16
CA ILE A 12 6.99 -18.69 1.53
C ILE A 12 8.04 -18.13 2.48
N GLU A 13 9.27 -18.01 1.98
CA GLU A 13 10.43 -17.61 2.77
C GLU A 13 10.99 -16.29 2.25
N ASP A 14 11.65 -15.57 3.15
CA ASP A 14 12.34 -14.35 2.83
C ASP A 14 13.65 -14.70 2.13
N VAL A 15 13.82 -14.23 0.90
CA VAL A 15 15.04 -14.45 0.09
C VAL A 15 15.71 -13.11 -0.21
N ALA A 16 17.01 -13.14 -0.47
CA ALA A 16 17.73 -11.96 -0.92
C ALA A 16 17.09 -11.42 -2.21
N THR A 17 16.72 -10.14 -2.22
CA THR A 17 16.04 -9.47 -3.32
C THR A 17 16.53 -8.04 -3.49
N ASN A 18 16.40 -7.52 -4.71
CA ASN A 18 16.63 -6.11 -5.04
C ASN A 18 15.40 -5.23 -4.83
N PHE A 19 14.28 -5.78 -4.35
CA PHE A 19 13.11 -4.98 -3.96
C PHE A 19 13.38 -4.22 -2.67
N SER A 20 12.81 -3.02 -2.55
CA SER A 20 12.89 -2.28 -1.28
C SER A 20 12.15 -3.04 -0.16
N PRO A 21 12.52 -2.83 1.11
CA PRO A 21 11.90 -3.52 2.24
C PRO A 21 10.37 -3.37 2.31
N ALA A 22 9.82 -2.26 1.81
CA ALA A 22 8.37 -2.05 1.74
C ALA A 22 7.68 -3.02 0.75
N PHE A 23 8.27 -3.20 -0.44
CA PHE A 23 7.75 -4.12 -1.46
C PHE A 23 7.84 -5.56 -0.99
N HIS A 24 9.00 -5.96 -0.46
CA HIS A 24 9.24 -7.32 0.01
C HIS A 24 8.26 -7.70 1.13
N ARG A 25 8.13 -6.87 2.17
CA ARG A 25 7.19 -7.11 3.29
C ARG A 25 5.74 -7.22 2.82
N HIS A 26 5.32 -6.36 1.89
CA HIS A 26 3.96 -6.44 1.33
C HIS A 26 3.75 -7.74 0.54
N MET A 27 4.66 -8.07 -0.39
CA MET A 27 4.51 -9.25 -1.25
C MET A 27 4.51 -10.54 -0.44
N VAL A 28 5.50 -10.72 0.44
CA VAL A 28 5.60 -11.92 1.27
C VAL A 28 4.44 -11.99 2.27
N GLY A 29 4.13 -10.88 2.95
CA GLY A 29 3.05 -10.83 3.94
C GLY A 29 1.67 -11.14 3.33
N GLN A 30 1.35 -10.54 2.18
CA GLN A 30 0.08 -10.80 1.49
C GLN A 30 0.02 -12.21 0.91
N ALA A 31 1.10 -12.71 0.32
CA ALA A 31 1.12 -14.07 -0.22
C ALA A 31 0.95 -15.13 0.89
N LYS A 32 1.54 -14.90 2.07
CA LYS A 32 1.32 -15.72 3.28
C LYS A 32 -0.12 -15.64 3.76
N GLU A 33 -0.72 -14.44 3.82
CA GLU A 33 -2.11 -14.28 4.25
C GLU A 33 -3.11 -14.91 3.25
N ILE A 34 -2.84 -14.82 1.95
CA ILE A 34 -3.62 -15.52 0.91
C ILE A 34 -3.54 -17.04 1.11
N ALA A 35 -2.34 -17.57 1.35
CA ALA A 35 -2.15 -18.99 1.61
C ALA A 35 -2.91 -19.43 2.86
N ARG A 36 -2.75 -18.67 3.96
CA ARG A 36 -3.40 -18.90 5.25
C ARG A 36 -4.93 -18.97 5.10
N LYS A 37 -5.56 -18.00 4.42
CA LYS A 37 -7.01 -17.97 4.17
C LYS A 37 -7.55 -19.18 3.40
N CYS A 38 -6.68 -19.93 2.70
CA CYS A 38 -7.10 -21.11 1.98
C CYS A 38 -7.08 -22.38 2.83
N VAL A 39 -6.29 -22.41 3.92
CA VAL A 39 -6.08 -23.60 4.75
C VAL A 39 -6.56 -23.44 6.19
N GLU A 40 -6.70 -22.21 6.66
CA GLU A 40 -7.20 -21.87 8.00
C GLU A 40 -8.51 -21.07 7.94
N PRO A 41 -9.41 -21.28 8.93
CA PRO A 41 -10.64 -20.51 9.02
C PRO A 41 -10.38 -19.01 9.26
N PRO A 42 -11.36 -18.15 8.95
CA PRO A 42 -11.29 -16.73 9.29
C PRO A 42 -11.13 -16.52 10.80
N ILE A 43 -10.24 -15.59 11.19
CA ILE A 43 -10.00 -15.22 12.59
C ILE A 43 -11.29 -14.67 13.23
N LYS A 44 -12.07 -13.91 12.46
CA LYS A 44 -13.38 -13.36 12.87
C LYS A 44 -14.47 -14.04 12.06
N LYS A 45 -15.22 -14.94 12.70
CA LYS A 45 -16.38 -15.60 12.10
C LYS A 45 -17.57 -14.64 12.06
N LYS A 46 -18.27 -14.56 10.93
CA LYS A 46 -19.54 -13.83 10.88
C LYS A 46 -20.70 -14.72 11.36
N PRO A 47 -21.78 -14.15 11.92
CA PRO A 47 -22.99 -14.91 12.19
C PRO A 47 -23.49 -15.54 10.89
N ASN A 48 -23.84 -16.83 10.92
CA ASN A 48 -24.36 -17.62 9.79
C ASN A 48 -23.38 -17.87 8.62
N GLU A 49 -22.07 -17.75 8.83
CA GLU A 49 -21.09 -18.13 7.81
C GLU A 49 -21.06 -19.67 7.61
N PRO A 50 -20.99 -20.17 6.36
CA PRO A 50 -20.85 -21.60 6.11
C PRO A 50 -19.56 -22.16 6.74
N PRO A 51 -19.51 -23.47 7.04
CA PRO A 51 -18.29 -24.10 7.53
C PRO A 51 -17.12 -23.88 6.58
N PHE A 52 -15.97 -23.52 7.16
CA PHE A 52 -14.74 -23.34 6.39
C PHE A 52 -14.35 -24.65 5.70
N LYS A 53 -14.03 -24.56 4.40
CA LYS A 53 -13.54 -25.68 3.60
C LYS A 53 -12.14 -25.36 3.07
N PRO A 54 -11.11 -26.13 3.46
CA PRO A 54 -9.76 -25.96 2.92
C PRO A 54 -9.74 -26.03 1.39
N SER A 55 -8.84 -25.26 0.78
CA SER A 55 -8.63 -25.23 -0.67
C SER A 55 -7.13 -25.08 -1.01
N PRO A 56 -6.68 -25.50 -2.20
CA PRO A 56 -5.29 -25.30 -2.61
C PRO A 56 -4.89 -23.82 -2.63
N SER A 57 -3.78 -23.49 -1.96
CA SER A 57 -3.27 -22.11 -1.79
C SER A 57 -2.23 -21.73 -2.83
N LEU A 58 -1.41 -22.67 -3.33
CA LEU A 58 -0.22 -22.38 -4.14
C LEU A 58 -0.53 -21.48 -5.33
N LYS A 59 -1.53 -21.87 -6.13
CA LYS A 59 -1.95 -21.12 -7.32
C LYS A 59 -2.32 -19.68 -6.96
N LYS A 60 -3.16 -19.47 -5.93
CA LYS A 60 -3.64 -18.14 -5.53
C LYS A 60 -2.50 -17.24 -5.04
N SER A 61 -1.58 -17.78 -4.24
CA SER A 61 -0.43 -17.02 -3.74
C SER A 61 0.55 -16.67 -4.85
N VAL A 62 0.84 -17.60 -5.76
CA VAL A 62 1.76 -17.37 -6.89
C VAL A 62 1.15 -16.42 -7.91
N GLU A 63 -0.13 -16.53 -8.23
CA GLU A 63 -0.84 -15.60 -9.12
C GLU A 63 -0.74 -14.16 -8.60
N PHE A 64 -0.93 -13.96 -7.29
CA PHE A 64 -0.76 -12.66 -6.65
C PHE A 64 0.68 -12.11 -6.78
N LEU A 65 1.69 -12.95 -6.55
CA LEU A 65 3.10 -12.54 -6.66
C LEU A 65 3.45 -12.18 -8.11
N ILE A 66 3.04 -13.00 -9.07
CA ILE A 66 3.25 -12.75 -10.51
C ILE A 66 2.58 -11.44 -10.91
N ASP A 67 1.34 -11.21 -10.49
CA ASP A 67 0.61 -9.98 -10.77
C ASP A 67 1.34 -8.75 -10.19
N CYS A 68 1.79 -8.82 -8.93
CA CYS A 68 2.56 -7.75 -8.30
C CYS A 68 3.81 -7.39 -9.10
N VAL A 69 4.61 -8.39 -9.50
CA VAL A 69 5.88 -8.16 -10.21
C VAL A 69 5.64 -7.63 -11.61
N LYS A 70 4.61 -8.13 -12.31
CA LYS A 70 4.28 -7.67 -13.66
C LYS A 70 3.78 -6.24 -13.71
N ARG A 71 3.06 -5.78 -12.68
CA ARG A 71 2.50 -4.41 -12.65
C ARG A 71 3.53 -3.35 -12.33
N ILE A 72 4.54 -3.66 -11.53
CA ILE A 72 5.56 -2.72 -11.01
C ILE A 72 6.12 -1.77 -12.09
N PRO A 73 6.64 -2.24 -13.24
CA PRO A 73 7.30 -1.35 -14.20
C PRO A 73 6.37 -0.32 -14.85
N THR A 74 5.06 -0.59 -14.86
CA THR A 74 4.05 0.24 -15.53
C THR A 74 3.11 0.93 -14.55
N GLU A 75 3.31 0.75 -13.24
CA GLU A 75 2.40 1.26 -12.24
C GLU A 75 2.62 2.76 -12.02
N ASN A 76 1.52 3.51 -12.09
CA ASN A 76 1.51 4.95 -11.92
C ASN A 76 1.26 5.33 -10.46
N CYS A 77 1.85 6.45 -10.06
CA CYS A 77 1.62 7.07 -8.77
C CYS A 77 0.14 7.41 -8.60
N GLN A 78 -0.44 7.02 -7.48
CA GLN A 78 -1.87 7.22 -7.20
C GLN A 78 -2.27 8.68 -6.98
N PHE A 79 -1.31 9.58 -6.80
CA PHE A 79 -1.55 11.00 -6.55
C PHE A 79 -1.26 11.87 -7.78
N CYS A 80 -0.07 11.76 -8.38
CA CYS A 80 0.31 12.57 -9.54
C CYS A 80 0.06 11.90 -10.88
N HIS A 81 -0.31 10.61 -10.89
CA HIS A 81 -0.61 9.80 -12.07
C HIS A 81 0.55 9.59 -13.07
N LYS A 82 1.78 9.97 -12.68
CA LYS A 82 2.99 9.72 -13.47
C LYS A 82 3.57 8.33 -13.16
N PRO A 83 4.38 7.75 -14.06
CA PRO A 83 5.08 6.50 -13.80
C PRO A 83 5.89 6.55 -12.49
N CYS A 84 5.74 5.54 -11.64
CA CYS A 84 6.52 5.45 -10.41
C CYS A 84 7.98 5.11 -10.70
N PHE A 85 8.21 4.14 -11.59
CA PHE A 85 9.54 3.67 -11.94
C PHE A 85 10.11 4.46 -13.13
N PRO A 86 11.42 4.80 -13.09
CA PRO A 86 12.10 5.35 -14.26
C PRO A 86 12.23 4.30 -15.36
N ALA A 87 12.36 4.75 -16.61
CA ALA A 87 12.58 3.86 -17.75
C ALA A 87 13.91 3.11 -17.65
N ASP A 88 14.95 3.74 -17.10
CA ASP A 88 16.23 3.10 -16.78
C ASP A 88 16.27 2.70 -15.30
N PRO A 89 16.31 1.39 -14.96
CA PRO A 89 16.37 0.93 -13.57
C PRO A 89 17.56 1.47 -12.77
N ARG A 90 18.65 1.89 -13.43
CA ARG A 90 19.82 2.47 -12.76
C ARG A 90 19.57 3.86 -12.18
N GLN A 91 18.49 4.52 -12.62
CA GLN A 91 18.05 5.81 -12.10
C GLN A 91 17.04 5.66 -10.96
N LEU A 92 16.75 4.42 -10.52
CA LEU A 92 15.83 4.17 -9.42
C LEU A 92 16.42 4.74 -8.12
N GLU A 93 15.61 5.56 -7.45
CA GLU A 93 15.97 6.12 -6.16
C GLU A 93 15.92 5.04 -5.07
N THR A 94 17.07 4.79 -4.45
CA THR A 94 17.24 3.77 -3.40
C THR A 94 17.20 4.35 -1.99
N ASP A 95 17.43 5.66 -1.82
CA ASP A 95 17.35 6.29 -0.50
C ASP A 95 15.89 6.37 -0.04
N GLU A 96 15.54 5.64 1.02
CA GLU A 96 14.20 5.61 1.61
C GLU A 96 13.75 6.96 2.21
N ASN A 97 14.63 7.96 2.30
CA ASN A 97 14.29 9.30 2.77
C ASN A 97 14.11 10.30 1.62
N SER A 98 14.50 9.93 0.40
CA SER A 98 14.40 10.80 -0.77
C SER A 98 12.93 11.06 -1.14
N PRO A 99 12.56 12.30 -1.50
CA PRO A 99 11.22 12.64 -1.99
C PRO A 99 10.76 11.78 -3.18
N LYS A 100 11.71 11.32 -4.00
CA LYS A 100 11.47 10.52 -5.20
C LYS A 100 11.42 9.02 -4.94
N HIS A 101 11.69 8.57 -3.71
CA HIS A 101 11.59 7.17 -3.37
C HIS A 101 10.17 6.65 -3.62
N ILE A 102 10.05 5.38 -4.00
CA ILE A 102 8.75 4.78 -4.33
C ILE A 102 8.22 4.09 -3.07
N GLU A 103 7.07 4.57 -2.61
CA GLU A 103 6.34 4.01 -1.49
C GLU A 103 5.25 3.07 -1.96
N ARG A 104 5.12 1.94 -1.26
CA ARG A 104 4.05 0.97 -1.47
C ARG A 104 3.17 0.92 -0.25
N VAL A 105 1.92 1.36 -0.40
CA VAL A 105 0.93 1.30 0.68
C VAL A 105 0.39 -0.12 0.86
N TYR A 106 -0.22 -0.43 2.02
CA TYR A 106 -0.66 -1.80 2.32
C TYR A 106 -1.64 -2.40 1.31
N CYS A 107 -2.40 -1.58 0.58
CA CYS A 107 -3.29 -2.06 -0.49
C CYS A 107 -2.55 -2.51 -1.77
N GLY A 108 -1.23 -2.27 -1.86
CA GLY A 108 -0.36 -2.71 -2.94
C GLY A 108 -0.08 -1.66 -4.02
N HIS A 109 -0.78 -0.52 -4.01
CA HIS A 109 -0.57 0.56 -4.98
C HIS A 109 0.57 1.48 -4.60
N LEU A 110 1.11 2.19 -5.59
CA LEU A 110 2.36 2.94 -5.46
C LEU A 110 2.18 4.46 -5.41
N PHE A 111 3.08 5.11 -4.70
CA PHE A 111 3.20 6.56 -4.64
C PHE A 111 4.68 6.93 -4.76
N HIS A 112 4.99 8.09 -5.33
CA HIS A 112 6.24 8.76 -4.96
C HIS A 112 6.15 9.21 -3.50
N GLN A 113 7.24 9.19 -2.74
CA GLN A 113 7.23 9.47 -1.32
C GLN A 113 6.70 10.88 -1.00
N GLU A 114 7.12 11.88 -1.77
CA GLU A 114 6.59 13.24 -1.66
C GLU A 114 5.08 13.30 -1.93
N CYS A 115 4.63 12.55 -2.94
CA CYS A 115 3.23 12.48 -3.35
C CYS A 115 2.40 11.79 -2.27
N PHE A 116 2.93 10.74 -1.64
CA PHE A 116 2.31 10.07 -0.51
C PHE A 116 2.12 11.03 0.65
N PHE A 117 3.18 11.75 1.06
CA PHE A 117 3.07 12.70 2.16
C PHE A 117 2.15 13.88 1.84
N ALA A 118 2.19 14.41 0.63
CA ALA A 118 1.25 15.44 0.19
C ALA A 118 -0.19 14.92 0.26
N PHE A 119 -0.45 13.73 -0.29
CA PHE A 119 -1.76 13.11 -0.23
C PHE A 119 -2.24 12.88 1.21
N MET A 120 -1.37 12.50 2.14
CA MET A 120 -1.75 12.28 3.53
C MET A 120 -1.98 13.58 4.32
N LYS A 121 -1.33 14.68 3.92
CA LYS A 121 -1.48 16.02 4.54
C LYS A 121 -2.68 16.81 4.03
N THR A 122 -3.31 16.42 2.94
CA THR A 122 -4.53 17.08 2.45
C THR A 122 -5.79 16.47 3.06
N PRO A 123 -6.92 17.19 3.17
CA PRO A 123 -8.21 16.59 3.55
C PRO A 123 -8.74 15.65 2.46
N PRO A 124 -9.64 14.69 2.78
CA PRO A 124 -10.17 14.37 4.11
C PRO A 124 -9.19 13.53 4.94
N PHE A 125 -9.13 13.78 6.25
CA PHE A 125 -8.30 13.02 7.21
C PHE A 125 -9.09 11.81 7.76
N GLY A 126 -8.39 10.80 8.27
CA GLY A 126 -8.98 9.59 8.89
C GLY A 126 -9.64 8.55 8.00
N ASN A 127 -10.18 8.94 6.85
CA ASN A 127 -10.81 8.01 5.90
C ASN A 127 -10.18 8.04 4.51
N LYS A 128 -8.85 8.21 4.45
CA LYS A 128 -8.11 8.19 3.19
C LYS A 128 -8.19 6.81 2.57
N LYS A 129 -8.78 6.76 1.38
CA LYS A 129 -8.92 5.55 0.58
C LYS A 129 -8.03 5.66 -0.64
N CYS A 130 -7.47 4.53 -1.05
CA CYS A 130 -6.79 4.42 -2.32
C CYS A 130 -7.79 4.65 -3.46
N SER A 131 -7.44 5.51 -4.41
CA SER A 131 -8.28 5.89 -5.55
C SER A 131 -8.59 4.71 -6.48
N LEU A 132 -7.67 3.74 -6.60
CA LEU A 132 -7.89 2.56 -7.46
C LEU A 132 -8.74 1.46 -6.81
N CYS A 133 -8.45 1.06 -5.57
CA CYS A 133 -9.13 -0.09 -4.94
C CYS A 133 -10.12 0.27 -3.83
N GLY A 134 -10.21 1.53 -3.42
CA GLY A 134 -11.11 1.98 -2.33
C GLY A 134 -10.73 1.49 -0.93
N MET A 135 -9.69 0.66 -0.78
CA MET A 135 -9.18 0.24 0.54
C MET A 135 -8.60 1.44 1.31
N ARG A 136 -8.79 1.43 2.62
CA ARG A 136 -8.21 2.43 3.52
C ARG A 136 -6.68 2.35 3.46
N ILE A 137 -6.05 3.51 3.31
CA ILE A 137 -4.60 3.62 3.27
C ILE A 137 -4.07 3.57 4.70
N TYR A 138 -3.12 2.67 4.89
CA TYR A 138 -2.27 2.60 6.07
C TYR A 138 -0.82 2.64 5.58
N HIS A 139 0.07 3.26 6.36
CA HIS A 139 1.51 3.24 6.08
C HIS A 139 2.30 3.55 7.36
N PHE A 140 3.39 2.83 7.63
CA PHE A 140 4.17 3.00 8.86
C PHE A 140 4.90 4.35 8.94
N LYS A 141 5.29 4.93 7.79
CA LYS A 141 5.90 6.28 7.74
C LYS A 141 4.89 7.40 8.02
N TRP A 142 3.59 7.10 8.07
CA TRP A 142 2.55 8.05 8.46
C TRP A 142 2.03 7.74 9.86
N SER A 143 2.59 8.41 10.87
CA SER A 143 2.23 8.22 12.29
C SER A 143 1.37 9.36 12.86
N LEU A 144 1.06 10.39 12.07
CA LEU A 144 0.24 11.51 12.54
C LEU A 144 -1.20 11.05 12.76
N SER A 145 -1.75 11.41 13.92
CA SER A 145 -3.18 11.21 14.19
C SER A 145 -4.01 12.12 13.29
N ASP A 146 -5.22 11.67 12.96
CA ASP A 146 -6.14 12.41 12.09
C ASP A 146 -6.42 13.81 12.64
N ARG A 147 -6.67 13.91 13.96
CA ARG A 147 -6.87 15.18 14.66
C ARG A 147 -5.68 16.13 14.52
N LEU A 148 -4.46 15.64 14.69
CA LEU A 148 -3.28 16.49 14.58
C LEU A 148 -3.02 16.94 13.13
N ALA A 149 -3.34 16.09 12.16
CA ALA A 149 -3.27 16.45 10.74
C ALA A 149 -4.32 17.52 10.38
N GLU A 150 -5.55 17.37 10.88
CA GLU A 150 -6.63 18.36 10.77
C GLU A 150 -6.23 19.71 11.38
N ASP A 151 -5.75 19.71 12.63
CA ASP A 151 -5.35 20.94 13.33
C ASP A 151 -4.24 21.68 12.57
N ARG A 152 -3.22 20.95 12.07
CA ARG A 152 -2.13 21.54 11.28
C ARG A 152 -2.61 22.12 9.96
N TRP A 153 -3.49 21.41 9.27
CA TRP A 153 -4.07 21.88 8.01
C TRP A 153 -4.94 23.12 8.23
N ALA A 154 -5.76 23.14 9.29
CA ALA A 154 -6.58 24.29 9.65
C ALA A 154 -5.73 25.53 9.96
N HIS A 155 -4.61 25.36 10.67
CA HIS A 155 -3.64 26.43 10.92
C HIS A 155 -2.98 26.95 9.64
N GLU A 156 -2.57 26.05 8.74
CA GLU A 156 -1.99 26.41 7.44
C GLU A 156 -2.98 27.20 6.59
N GLN A 157 -4.25 26.75 6.53
CA GLN A 157 -5.32 27.45 5.82
C GLN A 157 -5.71 28.80 6.45
N ALA A 158 -5.64 28.93 7.78
CA ALA A 158 -5.86 30.22 8.43
C ALA A 158 -4.77 31.23 8.05
N ARG A 159 -3.50 30.80 8.09
CA ARG A 159 -2.37 31.64 7.69
C ARG A 159 -2.41 32.04 6.21
N GLU A 160 -2.83 31.13 5.33
CA GLU A 160 -2.98 31.42 3.91
C GLU A 160 -4.09 32.45 3.65
N ARG A 161 -5.22 32.39 4.37
CA ARG A 161 -6.27 33.41 4.32
C ARG A 161 -5.79 34.76 4.81
N GLU A 162 -5.06 34.82 5.92
CA GLU A 162 -4.48 36.07 6.43
C GLU A 162 -3.53 36.72 5.41
N LEU A 163 -2.68 35.91 4.76
CA LEU A 163 -1.77 36.40 3.71
C LEU A 163 -2.54 36.93 2.50
N GLN A 164 -3.60 36.23 2.09
CA GLN A 164 -4.45 36.65 0.97
C GLN A 164 -5.16 37.98 1.27
N GLU A 165 -5.71 38.14 2.48
CA GLU A 165 -6.33 39.39 2.92
C GLU A 165 -5.34 40.57 2.90
N VAL A 166 -4.08 40.32 3.29
CA VAL A 166 -3.01 41.34 3.20
C VAL A 166 -2.69 41.67 1.75
N THR A 167 -2.56 40.68 0.86
CA THR A 167 -2.30 40.96 -0.57
C THR A 167 -3.44 41.70 -1.25
N ASP A 168 -4.69 41.39 -0.89
CA ASP A 168 -5.87 42.05 -1.43
C ASP A 168 -5.99 43.50 -0.94
N PHE A 169 -5.46 43.82 0.24
CA PHE A 169 -5.39 45.20 0.74
C PHE A 169 -4.42 46.09 -0.06
N PHE A 170 -3.40 45.51 -0.70
CA PHE A 170 -2.39 46.25 -1.47
C PHE A 170 -2.67 46.31 -2.98
N ASN A 171 -3.76 45.69 -3.46
CA ASN A 171 -4.22 45.75 -4.85
C ASN A 171 -5.35 46.76 -5.04
#